data_AF-A0A3S1AZD4-F1
#
_entry.id   AF-A0A3S1AZD4-F1
#
_cell.length_a   1.000
_cell.length_b   1.000
_cell.length_c   1.000
_cell.angle_alpha   90.00
_cell.angle_beta   90.00
_cell.angle_gamma   90.00
#
_symmetry.space_group_name_H-M   'P 1'
#
loop_
_entity.id
_entity.type
_entity.pdbx_description
1 polymer ?
#
loop_
_entity_poly.entity_id
_entity_poly.type
_entity_poly.pdbx_seq_one_letter_code
_entity_poly.pdbx_strand_id
1 'polypeptide(L)'
;MVEAKPESESDVWDRVSQFNQHFKCLLDLVPPQSYFSQEQKDEIFGNVSDDDDEEAARPGKKRKKKGLSLSSYSVTQITEMRQRGEILGAKKPKKEPKSNDMNGTEAVTDNGIELKHQGKKQSRSSKSNKNKGKELEKREARLEELREKLRKKLEDMRAMKNSGASTLTQEQKRLRRKQSKLNAKLKKKGGNVAGNIAHKEQKALAAAQGLRSPPQNKIVNQNGQPVKSKFDFSVISFDNGLGGEDRSRTSDLHGRDYKRLLEKVEKRQEKVEQLKVKDPVAGRKLEEKFQWQAMMSKARGEKVKDDPTLLKKAAKRKEKVKEQKGRKWDDRKKATEEAQKKRQDRREANIGRRKDATKEKKRKKLIKKGRLVPGF
;
A
#
# COMPACT_ATOMS: atom_id res chain seq x y z
N MET A 1 -67.26 7.20 -42.71
CA MET A 1 -66.92 7.55 -41.32
C MET A 1 -66.36 6.28 -40.69
N VAL A 2 -65.08 6.25 -40.34
CA VAL A 2 -64.50 5.11 -39.61
C VAL A 2 -64.64 5.44 -38.13
N GLU A 3 -65.62 4.82 -37.47
CA GLU A 3 -65.81 4.92 -36.03
C GLU A 3 -64.60 4.30 -35.31
N ALA A 4 -63.88 5.13 -34.56
CA ALA A 4 -62.82 4.66 -33.67
C ALA A 4 -63.47 3.84 -32.54
N LYS A 5 -63.08 2.57 -32.42
CA LYS A 5 -63.48 1.73 -31.29
C LYS A 5 -63.07 2.41 -29.98
N PRO A 6 -63.91 2.40 -28.93
CA PRO A 6 -63.52 2.92 -27.63
C PRO A 6 -62.34 2.10 -27.10
N GLU A 7 -61.18 2.76 -26.89
CA GLU A 7 -60.01 2.13 -26.26
C GLU A 7 -60.43 1.63 -24.86
N SER A 8 -60.12 0.36 -24.55
CA SER A 8 -60.42 -0.19 -23.24
C SER A 8 -59.52 0.47 -22.18
N GLU A 9 -60.02 0.68 -20.96
CA GLU A 9 -59.23 1.31 -19.89
C GLU A 9 -57.89 0.59 -19.65
N SER A 10 -57.86 -0.74 -19.84
CA SER A 10 -56.64 -1.54 -19.77
C SER A 10 -55.59 -1.14 -20.81
N ASP A 11 -55.99 -0.84 -22.05
CA ASP A 11 -55.06 -0.48 -23.12
C ASP A 11 -54.37 0.87 -22.85
N VAL A 12 -55.10 1.80 -22.23
CA VAL A 12 -54.58 3.10 -21.82
C VAL A 12 -53.55 2.93 -20.71
N TRP A 13 -53.83 2.11 -19.69
CA TRP A 13 -52.90 1.83 -18.60
C TRP A 13 -51.61 1.15 -19.08
N ASP A 14 -51.73 0.20 -20.01
CA ASP A 14 -50.58 -0.48 -20.58
C ASP A 14 -49.71 0.48 -21.40
N ARG A 15 -50.33 1.36 -22.20
CA ARG A 15 -49.62 2.40 -22.95
C ARG A 15 -48.91 3.38 -22.03
N VAL A 16 -49.56 3.84 -20.96
CA VAL A 16 -48.94 4.71 -19.94
C VAL A 16 -47.77 4.01 -19.24
N SER A 17 -47.91 2.72 -18.93
CA SER A 17 -46.84 1.91 -18.35
C SER A 17 -45.63 1.81 -19.27
N GLN A 18 -45.85 1.55 -20.57
CA GLN A 18 -44.79 1.50 -21.58
C GLN A 18 -44.08 2.85 -21.74
N PHE A 19 -44.81 3.96 -21.78
CA PHE A 19 -44.21 5.29 -21.84
C PHE A 19 -43.39 5.60 -20.59
N ASN A 20 -43.90 5.27 -19.40
CA ASN A 20 -43.16 5.45 -18.16
C ASN A 20 -41.86 4.64 -18.14
N GLN A 21 -41.87 3.41 -18.65
CA GLN A 21 -40.64 2.61 -18.80
C GLN A 21 -39.67 3.27 -19.77
N HIS A 22 -40.16 3.76 -20.91
CA HIS A 22 -39.33 4.44 -21.89
C HIS A 22 -38.65 5.70 -21.33
N PHE A 23 -39.39 6.54 -20.61
CA PHE A 23 -38.81 7.72 -19.94
C PHE A 23 -37.80 7.35 -18.86
N LYS A 24 -38.04 6.29 -18.08
CA LYS A 24 -37.07 5.77 -17.11
C LYS A 24 -35.77 5.37 -17.78
N CYS A 25 -35.84 4.65 -18.91
CA CYS A 25 -34.66 4.30 -19.69
C CYS A 25 -33.91 5.54 -20.19
N LEU A 26 -34.60 6.55 -20.73
CA LEU A 26 -33.99 7.79 -21.19
C LEU A 26 -33.26 8.55 -20.08
N LEU A 27 -33.85 8.61 -18.88
CA LEU A 27 -33.22 9.24 -17.72
C LEU A 27 -31.95 8.51 -17.28
N ASP A 28 -31.95 7.18 -17.36
CA ASP A 28 -30.84 6.33 -16.95
C ASP A 28 -29.65 6.32 -17.93
N LEU A 29 -29.80 6.85 -19.14
CA LEU A 29 -28.69 7.03 -20.10
C LEU A 29 -27.69 8.07 -19.62
N VAL A 30 -28.11 9.06 -18.83
CA VAL A 30 -27.25 10.13 -18.34
C VAL A 30 -26.72 9.77 -16.94
N PRO A 31 -25.39 9.85 -16.70
CA PRO A 31 -24.83 9.44 -15.41
C PRO A 31 -25.46 10.19 -14.23
N PRO A 32 -25.76 9.50 -13.11
CA PRO A 32 -26.44 10.10 -11.96
C PRO A 32 -25.66 11.25 -11.33
N GLN A 33 -24.35 11.31 -11.53
CA GLN A 33 -23.50 12.41 -11.08
C GLN A 33 -23.95 13.78 -11.62
N SER A 34 -24.63 13.81 -12.77
CA SER A 34 -25.08 15.02 -13.47
C SER A 34 -26.42 15.55 -12.96
N TYR A 35 -27.25 14.68 -12.37
CA TYR A 35 -28.58 15.06 -11.84
C TYR A 35 -28.55 15.45 -10.37
N PHE A 36 -27.67 14.82 -9.57
CA PHE A 36 -27.64 15.04 -8.12
C PHE A 36 -26.53 16.02 -7.71
N SER A 37 -26.86 17.01 -6.89
CA SER A 37 -25.89 17.94 -6.28
C SER A 37 -25.00 17.22 -5.25
N GLN A 38 -23.92 17.87 -4.79
CA GLN A 38 -23.02 17.25 -3.81
C GLN A 38 -23.72 17.02 -2.46
N GLU A 39 -24.57 17.94 -2.04
CA GLU A 39 -25.39 17.85 -0.82
C GLU A 39 -26.39 16.69 -0.91
N GLN A 40 -27.07 16.56 -2.06
CA GLN A 40 -28.00 15.45 -2.30
C GLN A 40 -27.27 14.10 -2.27
N LYS A 41 -26.02 14.04 -2.72
CA LYS A 41 -25.21 12.81 -2.64
C LYS A 41 -24.88 12.43 -1.20
N ASP A 42 -24.64 13.42 -0.33
CA ASP A 42 -24.36 13.20 1.08
C ASP A 42 -25.62 12.74 1.84
N GLU A 43 -26.81 13.22 1.46
CA GLU A 43 -28.11 12.74 1.97
C GLU A 43 -28.40 11.28 1.58
N ILE A 44 -28.13 10.90 0.32
CA ILE A 44 -28.49 9.57 -0.21
C ILE A 44 -27.57 8.46 0.32
N PHE A 45 -26.26 8.72 0.38
CA PHE A 45 -25.25 7.70 0.71
C PHE A 45 -24.74 7.79 2.15
N GLY A 46 -25.23 8.75 2.94
CA GLY A 46 -24.87 8.92 4.35
C GLY A 46 -23.35 8.91 4.51
N ASN A 47 -22.71 10.05 4.33
CA ASN A 47 -21.29 10.15 4.60
C ASN A 47 -21.08 9.92 6.11
N VAL A 48 -20.79 8.67 6.49
CA VAL A 48 -20.05 8.36 7.71
C VAL A 48 -18.66 8.92 7.48
N SER A 49 -18.47 10.17 7.87
CA SER A 49 -17.17 10.65 8.28
C SER A 49 -16.71 9.73 9.40
N ASP A 50 -15.87 8.73 9.08
CA ASP A 50 -15.17 7.89 10.05
C ASP A 50 -14.16 8.76 10.85
N ASP A 51 -14.62 9.72 11.65
CA ASP A 51 -13.73 10.57 12.46
C ASP A 51 -14.09 10.64 13.96
N ASP A 52 -15.14 9.94 14.42
CA ASP A 52 -15.44 9.86 15.86
C ASP A 52 -15.70 8.40 16.26
N ASP A 53 -14.64 7.64 16.56
CA ASP A 53 -14.61 6.47 17.45
C ASP A 53 -13.17 5.87 17.50
N GLU A 54 -12.27 6.55 18.21
CA GLU A 54 -11.02 5.95 18.71
C GLU A 54 -11.25 5.48 20.15
N GLU A 55 -12.09 4.45 20.30
CA GLU A 55 -12.10 3.62 21.50
C GLU A 55 -11.31 2.32 21.23
N ALA A 56 -10.44 2.00 22.17
CA ALA A 56 -9.36 1.03 22.07
C ALA A 56 -9.78 -0.38 21.63
N ALA A 57 -9.31 -0.85 20.46
CA ALA A 57 -9.30 -2.27 20.14
C ALA A 57 -8.26 -2.67 19.05
N ARG A 58 -7.20 -3.38 19.52
CA ARG A 58 -6.36 -4.45 18.93
C ARG A 58 -6.25 -4.60 17.38
N PRO A 59 -5.07 -4.99 16.84
CA PRO A 59 -4.82 -5.09 15.40
C PRO A 59 -5.48 -6.33 14.78
N GLY A 60 -6.77 -6.23 14.46
CA GLY A 60 -7.50 -7.13 13.57
C GLY A 60 -7.68 -6.49 12.19
N LYS A 61 -7.49 -7.26 11.12
CA LYS A 61 -7.66 -6.79 9.73
C LYS A 61 -9.04 -6.16 9.51
N LYS A 62 -9.12 -4.82 9.45
CA LYS A 62 -10.33 -4.11 8.99
C LYS A 62 -10.55 -4.46 7.51
N ARG A 63 -11.53 -5.31 7.22
CA ARG A 63 -12.10 -5.43 5.87
C ARG A 63 -12.70 -4.06 5.54
N LYS A 64 -12.09 -3.32 4.62
CA LYS A 64 -12.74 -2.13 4.06
C LYS A 64 -14.07 -2.58 3.44
N LYS A 65 -15.20 -2.22 4.07
CA LYS A 65 -16.49 -2.29 3.38
C LYS A 65 -16.39 -1.34 2.20
N LYS A 66 -16.59 -1.86 0.99
CA LYS A 66 -16.72 -1.00 -0.20
C LYS A 66 -18.02 -0.24 0.01
N GLY A 67 -17.94 1.06 0.34
CA GLY A 67 -19.11 1.93 0.28
C GLY A 67 -19.70 1.84 -1.12
N LEU A 68 -21.02 1.65 -1.22
CA LEU A 68 -21.70 1.67 -2.49
C LEU A 68 -21.61 3.09 -3.04
N SER A 69 -21.17 3.24 -4.28
CA SER A 69 -20.97 4.54 -4.93
C SER A 69 -22.17 4.87 -5.80
N LEU A 70 -22.51 6.16 -5.96
CA LEU A 70 -23.56 6.65 -6.86
C LEU A 70 -23.59 5.98 -8.26
N SER A 71 -22.45 5.56 -8.80
CA SER A 71 -22.37 4.86 -10.09
C SER A 71 -22.86 3.39 -10.08
N SER A 72 -23.27 2.84 -8.93
CA SER A 72 -23.81 1.47 -8.84
C SER A 72 -25.32 1.40 -9.04
N TYR A 73 -26.00 2.55 -9.09
CA TYR A 73 -27.46 2.65 -9.22
C TYR A 73 -27.82 3.58 -10.38
N SER A 74 -28.97 3.32 -11.01
CA SER A 74 -29.51 4.20 -12.05
C SER A 74 -30.19 5.43 -11.44
N VAL A 75 -30.44 6.46 -12.24
CA VAL A 75 -31.04 7.73 -11.77
C VAL A 75 -32.43 7.45 -11.22
N THR A 76 -33.20 6.64 -11.95
CA THR A 76 -34.56 6.26 -11.58
C THR A 76 -34.59 5.47 -10.27
N GLN A 77 -33.67 4.52 -10.09
CA GLN A 77 -33.51 3.77 -8.84
C GLN A 77 -33.21 4.70 -7.66
N ILE A 78 -32.30 5.66 -7.83
CA ILE A 78 -31.95 6.62 -6.77
C ILE A 78 -33.17 7.48 -6.40
N THR A 79 -33.95 7.95 -7.39
CA THR A 79 -35.16 8.75 -7.14
C THR A 79 -36.26 7.96 -6.44
N GLU A 80 -36.46 6.69 -6.80
CA GLU A 80 -37.45 5.81 -6.17
C GLU A 80 -37.07 5.49 -4.71
N MET A 81 -35.78 5.25 -4.44
CA MET A 81 -35.29 5.07 -3.08
C MET A 81 -35.51 6.30 -2.21
N ARG A 82 -35.35 7.49 -2.78
CA ARG A 82 -35.62 8.77 -2.09
C ARG A 82 -37.10 8.93 -1.76
N GLN A 83 -37.99 8.62 -2.70
CA GLN A 83 -39.44 8.69 -2.46
C GLN A 83 -39.90 7.68 -1.39
N ARG A 84 -39.22 6.54 -1.27
CA ARG A 84 -39.47 5.53 -0.22
C ARG A 84 -38.81 5.86 1.12
N GLY A 85 -38.01 6.93 1.21
CA GLY A 85 -37.28 7.30 2.42
C GLY A 85 -36.15 6.33 2.79
N GLU A 86 -35.65 5.54 1.83
CA GLU A 86 -34.58 4.56 2.05
C GLU A 86 -33.21 5.23 1.92
N ILE A 87 -32.58 5.56 3.05
CA ILE A 87 -31.18 6.01 3.07
C ILE A 87 -30.28 4.78 3.03
N LEU A 88 -29.46 4.65 1.98
CA LEU A 88 -28.46 3.59 1.83
C LEU A 88 -27.31 3.78 2.82
N GLY A 89 -27.51 3.34 4.05
CA GLY A 89 -26.54 3.49 5.14
C GLY A 89 -27.18 3.56 6.53
N ALA A 90 -28.48 3.84 6.63
CA ALA A 90 -29.19 3.88 7.91
C ALA A 90 -29.52 2.45 8.38
N LYS A 91 -29.10 2.11 9.61
CA LYS A 91 -29.56 0.90 10.30
C LYS A 91 -31.09 0.98 10.46
N LYS A 92 -31.82 -0.08 10.09
CA LYS A 92 -33.23 -0.23 10.51
C LYS A 92 -33.32 -0.07 12.04
N PRO A 93 -34.23 0.77 12.59
CA PRO A 93 -34.46 0.81 14.02
C PRO A 93 -35.02 -0.54 14.47
N LYS A 94 -34.35 -1.19 15.43
CA LYS A 94 -34.90 -2.38 16.10
C LYS A 94 -36.05 -1.93 16.99
N LYS A 95 -37.20 -2.59 16.84
CA LYS A 95 -38.30 -2.54 17.82
C LYS A 95 -37.79 -2.97 19.19
N GLU A 96 -38.04 -2.17 20.21
CA GLU A 96 -37.80 -2.51 21.61
C GLU A 96 -38.82 -3.54 22.12
N PRO A 97 -38.41 -4.47 22.99
CA PRO A 97 -39.31 -5.05 23.98
C PRO A 97 -38.91 -4.61 25.40
N LYS A 98 -39.83 -3.83 25.98
CA LYS A 98 -40.30 -3.74 27.37
C LYS A 98 -39.43 -4.29 28.51
N SER A 99 -39.27 -3.41 29.50
CA SER A 99 -38.91 -3.60 30.91
C SER A 99 -39.56 -4.81 31.59
N ASN A 100 -38.84 -5.42 32.53
CA ASN A 100 -39.39 -5.90 33.80
C ASN A 100 -38.27 -5.94 34.86
N ASP A 101 -38.46 -5.12 35.89
CA ASP A 101 -37.77 -5.15 37.17
C ASP A 101 -38.00 -6.49 37.89
N MET A 102 -37.03 -6.96 38.67
CA MET A 102 -37.29 -7.43 40.04
C MET A 102 -36.00 -7.48 40.87
N ASN A 103 -36.18 -7.02 42.10
CA ASN A 103 -35.26 -6.85 43.22
C ASN A 103 -34.73 -8.18 43.77
N GLY A 104 -33.61 -8.14 44.51
CA GLY A 104 -33.13 -9.31 45.26
C GLY A 104 -31.79 -9.08 45.96
N THR A 105 -31.84 -8.42 47.11
CA THR A 105 -30.84 -8.41 48.19
C THR A 105 -30.34 -9.81 48.56
N GLU A 106 -29.06 -9.96 48.88
CA GLU A 106 -28.61 -10.48 50.19
C GLU A 106 -27.08 -10.49 50.31
N ALA A 107 -26.63 -10.03 51.49
CA ALA A 107 -25.26 -10.09 51.97
C ALA A 107 -25.10 -11.34 52.83
N VAL A 108 -24.03 -12.11 52.64
CA VAL A 108 -23.54 -13.06 53.64
C VAL A 108 -22.02 -13.07 53.62
N THR A 109 -21.46 -12.67 54.76
CA THR A 109 -20.09 -12.84 55.21
C THR A 109 -19.81 -14.32 55.51
N ASP A 110 -18.61 -14.83 55.21
CA ASP A 110 -17.97 -15.78 56.13
C ASP A 110 -16.44 -15.74 56.02
N ASN A 111 -15.82 -15.70 57.20
CA ASN A 111 -14.39 -15.77 57.45
C ASN A 111 -14.03 -17.22 57.77
N GLY A 112 -12.83 -17.64 57.38
CA GLY A 112 -12.22 -18.81 58.01
C GLY A 112 -11.07 -19.39 57.22
N ILE A 113 -9.84 -19.10 57.65
CA ILE A 113 -8.86 -20.10 58.09
C ILE A 113 -7.71 -19.32 58.73
N GLU A 114 -7.60 -19.51 60.03
CA GLU A 114 -6.51 -19.09 60.90
C GLU A 114 -5.40 -20.17 60.86
N LEU A 115 -4.11 -19.77 60.95
CA LEU A 115 -3.18 -20.20 62.02
C LEU A 115 -1.69 -19.94 61.67
N LYS A 116 -1.12 -19.05 62.50
CA LYS A 116 0.20 -19.08 63.18
C LYS A 116 1.48 -19.13 62.34
N HIS A 117 2.38 -18.16 62.59
CA HIS A 117 3.64 -18.36 63.34
C HIS A 117 4.19 -17.00 63.84
N GLN A 118 5.00 -17.08 64.90
CA GLN A 118 5.26 -16.06 65.92
C GLN A 118 6.40 -15.09 65.59
N GLY A 119 6.44 -13.96 66.32
CA GLY A 119 7.66 -13.56 67.03
C GLY A 119 8.43 -12.32 66.55
N LYS A 120 8.33 -11.24 67.33
CA LYS A 120 9.38 -10.24 67.67
C LYS A 120 10.28 -9.71 66.54
N LYS A 121 10.10 -8.45 66.12
CA LYS A 121 11.13 -7.36 66.07
C LYS A 121 10.45 -5.98 65.85
N GLN A 122 9.99 -5.33 66.92
CA GLN A 122 9.73 -3.89 66.91
C GLN A 122 11.04 -3.15 67.22
N SER A 123 11.37 -2.13 66.42
CA SER A 123 12.25 -0.98 66.69
C SER A 123 13.17 -0.56 65.52
N ARG A 124 12.73 -0.57 64.24
CA ARG A 124 13.47 0.14 63.15
C ARG A 124 12.62 0.79 62.02
N SER A 125 11.29 0.91 62.13
CA SER A 125 10.46 1.33 60.98
C SER A 125 10.07 2.82 60.90
N SER A 126 10.30 3.65 61.92
CA SER A 126 9.78 5.04 61.94
C SER A 126 10.56 6.04 61.07
N LYS A 127 11.78 5.71 60.60
CA LYS A 127 12.57 6.57 59.68
C LYS A 127 12.35 6.26 58.20
N SER A 128 11.88 5.05 57.85
CA SER A 128 11.67 4.59 56.46
C SER A 128 10.38 5.14 55.83
N ASN A 129 9.31 5.31 56.62
CA ASN A 129 8.03 5.82 56.12
C ASN A 129 8.04 7.31 55.76
N LYS A 130 8.89 8.12 56.39
CA LYS A 130 8.98 9.58 56.10
C LYS A 130 9.61 9.87 54.74
N ASN A 131 10.52 9.02 54.27
CA ASN A 131 11.14 9.14 52.95
C ASN A 131 10.20 8.65 51.83
N LYS A 132 9.38 7.63 52.09
CA LYS A 132 8.36 7.15 51.13
C LYS A 132 7.27 8.18 50.85
N GLY A 133 6.81 8.90 51.86
CA GLY A 133 5.81 9.98 51.67
C GLY A 133 6.32 11.10 50.77
N LYS A 134 7.55 11.58 51.00
CA LYS A 134 8.18 12.62 50.18
C LYS A 134 8.46 12.16 48.73
N GLU A 135 8.67 10.86 48.52
CA GLU A 135 8.87 10.32 47.17
C GLU A 135 7.54 10.19 46.40
N LEU A 136 6.44 9.87 47.09
CA LEU A 136 5.10 9.86 46.51
C LEU A 136 4.66 11.27 46.09
N GLU A 137 4.86 12.26 46.95
CA GLU A 137 4.55 13.67 46.65
C GLU A 137 5.34 14.20 45.43
N LYS A 138 6.63 13.84 45.32
CA LYS A 138 7.43 14.16 44.13
C LYS A 138 6.95 13.45 42.86
N ARG A 139 6.45 12.21 42.98
CA ARG A 139 5.87 11.47 41.83
C ARG A 139 4.54 12.06 41.41
N GLU A 140 3.71 12.50 42.35
CA GLU A 140 2.45 13.17 42.10
C GLU A 140 2.66 14.52 41.42
N ALA A 141 3.60 15.35 41.91
CA ALA A 141 3.97 16.61 41.26
C ALA A 141 4.48 16.39 39.82
N ARG A 142 5.29 15.34 39.59
CA ARG A 142 5.77 14.98 38.24
C ARG A 142 4.65 14.49 37.32
N LEU A 143 3.64 13.79 37.86
CA LEU A 143 2.46 13.36 37.10
C LEU A 143 1.58 14.55 36.73
N GLU A 144 1.44 15.52 37.63
CA GLU A 144 0.67 16.74 37.38
C GLU A 144 1.34 17.60 36.29
N GLU A 145 2.67 17.76 36.33
CA GLU A 145 3.43 18.43 35.26
C GLU A 145 3.26 17.72 33.90
N LEU A 146 3.19 16.38 33.90
CA LEU A 146 2.94 15.60 32.69
C LEU A 146 1.52 15.80 32.15
N ARG A 147 0.53 15.86 33.04
CA ARG A 147 -0.87 16.12 32.69
C ARG A 147 -1.04 17.52 32.12
N GLU A 148 -0.37 18.51 32.70
CA GLU A 148 -0.39 19.89 32.22
C GLU A 148 0.26 20.03 30.84
N LYS A 149 1.43 19.40 30.62
CA LYS A 149 2.07 19.32 29.30
C LYS A 149 1.19 18.64 28.25
N LEU A 150 0.45 17.59 28.64
CA LEU A 150 -0.49 16.92 27.75
C LEU A 150 -1.67 17.84 27.40
N ARG A 151 -2.25 18.54 28.38
CA ARG A 151 -3.34 19.50 28.14
C ARG A 151 -2.91 20.61 27.19
N LYS A 152 -1.75 21.23 27.43
CA LYS A 152 -1.19 22.26 26.55
C LYS A 152 -0.98 21.75 25.12
N LYS A 153 -0.47 20.52 24.96
CA LYS A 153 -0.27 19.91 23.65
C LYS A 153 -1.58 19.58 22.92
N LEU A 154 -2.62 19.18 23.65
CA LEU A 154 -3.95 18.96 23.08
C LEU A 154 -4.60 20.27 22.67
N GLU A 155 -4.39 21.34 23.44
CA GLU A 155 -4.87 22.68 23.12
C GLU A 155 -4.16 23.26 21.90
N ASP A 156 -2.84 23.13 21.79
CA ASP A 156 -2.07 23.49 20.60
C ASP A 156 -2.57 22.73 19.36
N MET A 157 -2.82 21.41 19.48
CA MET A 157 -3.35 20.60 18.39
C MET A 157 -4.78 21.01 18.00
N ARG A 158 -5.61 21.42 18.96
CA ARG A 158 -6.96 21.95 18.70
C ARG A 158 -6.92 23.33 18.06
N ALA A 159 -6.02 24.21 18.49
CA ALA A 159 -5.78 25.52 17.88
C ALA A 159 -5.26 25.38 16.44
N MET A 160 -4.38 24.42 16.18
CA MET A 160 -3.92 24.09 14.82
C MET A 160 -5.01 23.47 13.95
N LYS A 161 -6.01 22.82 14.54
CA LYS A 161 -7.19 22.28 13.82
C LYS A 161 -8.21 23.38 13.51
N ASN A 162 -8.40 24.32 14.42
CA ASN A 162 -9.37 25.43 14.29
C ASN A 162 -8.85 26.59 13.42
N SER A 163 -7.55 26.70 13.14
CA SER A 163 -6.96 27.77 12.32
C SER A 163 -7.15 27.59 10.80
N GLY A 164 -7.90 26.59 10.33
CA GLY A 164 -8.28 26.43 8.91
C GLY A 164 -7.13 26.19 7.91
N ALA A 165 -5.86 26.21 8.34
CA ALA A 165 -4.70 26.08 7.45
C ALA A 165 -4.53 24.64 6.87
N SER A 166 -5.10 23.63 7.53
CA SER A 166 -5.02 22.24 7.10
C SER A 166 -5.93 21.92 5.90
N THR A 167 -7.11 22.54 5.81
CA THR A 167 -8.07 22.30 4.72
C THR A 167 -7.61 22.92 3.40
N LEU A 168 -7.09 24.16 3.44
CA LEU A 168 -6.53 24.85 2.27
C LEU A 168 -5.37 24.08 1.62
N THR A 169 -4.50 23.48 2.44
CA THR A 169 -3.36 22.68 1.95
C THR A 169 -3.79 21.30 1.40
N GLN A 170 -4.87 20.72 1.91
CA GLN A 170 -5.42 19.46 1.41
C GLN A 170 -6.15 19.64 0.08
N GLU A 171 -6.89 20.75 -0.08
CA GLU A 171 -7.59 21.11 -1.31
C GLU A 171 -6.60 21.45 -2.43
N GLN A 172 -5.56 22.24 -2.14
CA GLN A 172 -4.45 22.48 -3.07
C GLN A 172 -3.74 21.18 -3.49
N LYS A 173 -3.53 20.23 -2.57
CA LYS A 173 -3.00 18.90 -2.88
C LYS A 173 -3.97 18.09 -3.76
N ARG A 174 -5.29 18.19 -3.54
CA ARG A 174 -6.31 17.54 -4.39
C ARG A 174 -6.32 18.13 -5.80
N LEU A 175 -6.25 19.46 -5.94
CA LEU A 175 -6.17 20.15 -7.23
C LEU A 175 -4.90 19.75 -8.01
N ARG A 176 -3.74 19.73 -7.36
CA ARG A 176 -2.48 19.25 -7.98
C ARG A 176 -2.57 17.79 -8.43
N ARG A 177 -3.22 16.91 -7.66
CA ARG A 177 -3.44 15.50 -8.06
C ARG A 177 -4.37 15.39 -9.26
N LYS A 178 -5.42 16.22 -9.34
CA LYS A 178 -6.34 16.27 -10.49
C LYS A 178 -5.60 16.75 -11.75
N GLN A 179 -4.83 17.84 -11.67
CA GLN A 179 -4.02 18.35 -12.79
C GLN A 179 -2.96 17.34 -13.26
N SER A 180 -2.25 16.68 -12.33
CA SER A 180 -1.25 15.65 -12.68
C SER A 180 -1.89 14.45 -13.38
N LYS A 181 -3.09 14.01 -12.96
CA LYS A 181 -3.84 12.94 -13.62
C LYS A 181 -4.30 13.34 -15.03
N LEU A 182 -4.75 14.58 -15.23
CA LEU A 182 -5.10 15.10 -16.55
C LEU A 182 -3.88 15.13 -17.48
N ASN A 183 -2.75 15.66 -17.03
CA ASN A 183 -1.51 15.70 -17.80
C ASN A 183 -0.99 14.29 -18.14
N ALA A 184 -1.10 13.33 -17.22
CA ALA A 184 -0.74 11.94 -17.49
C ALA A 184 -1.67 11.27 -18.51
N LYS A 185 -2.97 11.60 -18.51
CA LYS A 185 -3.93 11.11 -19.52
C LYS A 185 -3.66 11.73 -20.90
N LEU A 186 -3.37 13.03 -20.96
CA LEU A 186 -2.98 13.73 -22.19
C LEU A 186 -1.69 13.15 -22.79
N LYS A 187 -0.67 12.89 -21.97
CA LYS A 187 0.57 12.23 -22.43
C LYS A 187 0.34 10.78 -22.89
N LYS A 188 -0.57 10.04 -22.25
CA LYS A 188 -0.93 8.68 -22.70
C LYS A 188 -1.73 8.66 -24.00
N LYS A 189 -2.58 9.66 -24.24
CA LYS A 189 -3.32 9.80 -25.51
C LYS A 189 -2.43 10.33 -26.64
N GLY A 190 -1.56 11.30 -26.38
CA GLY A 190 -0.64 11.84 -27.39
C GLY A 190 0.49 10.90 -27.81
N GLY A 191 0.85 9.91 -26.98
CA GLY A 191 1.99 9.01 -27.25
C GLY A 191 1.66 7.63 -27.82
N ASN A 192 0.39 7.27 -28.05
CA ASN A 192 0.01 5.88 -28.39
C ASN A 192 -1.09 5.71 -29.44
N VAL A 193 -1.53 6.79 -30.11
CA VAL A 193 -2.59 6.68 -31.13
C VAL A 193 -2.04 6.32 -32.52
N ALA A 194 -0.74 6.50 -32.78
CA ALA A 194 -0.16 6.16 -34.09
C ALA A 194 0.36 4.71 -34.23
N GLY A 195 0.41 3.90 -33.16
CA GLY A 195 1.14 2.61 -33.18
C GLY A 195 0.38 1.36 -32.75
N ASN A 196 -0.89 1.45 -32.32
CA ASN A 196 -1.58 0.33 -31.65
C ASN A 196 -2.88 -0.15 -32.31
N ILE A 197 -3.19 0.31 -33.53
CA ILE A 197 -4.35 -0.19 -34.28
C ILE A 197 -3.98 -1.46 -35.07
N ALA A 198 -2.72 -1.61 -35.52
CA ALA A 198 -2.29 -2.77 -36.31
C ALA A 198 -2.01 -4.06 -35.50
N HIS A 199 -1.81 -3.97 -34.18
CA HIS A 199 -1.37 -5.14 -33.38
C HIS A 199 -2.49 -5.86 -32.60
N LYS A 200 -3.75 -5.38 -32.70
CA LYS A 200 -4.86 -5.95 -31.93
C LYS A 200 -5.65 -7.04 -32.68
N GLU A 201 -5.56 -7.11 -34.00
CA GLU A 201 -6.26 -8.14 -34.79
C GLU A 201 -5.50 -9.47 -34.87
N GLN A 202 -4.16 -9.48 -34.75
CA GLN A 202 -3.38 -10.72 -34.84
C GLN A 202 -3.28 -11.51 -33.52
N LYS A 203 -3.71 -10.96 -32.38
CA LYS A 203 -3.55 -11.60 -31.06
C LYS A 203 -4.80 -12.33 -30.54
N ALA A 204 -5.94 -12.20 -31.21
CA ALA A 204 -7.17 -12.90 -30.81
C ALA A 204 -7.23 -14.36 -31.29
N LEU A 205 -6.49 -14.72 -32.37
CA LEU A 205 -6.48 -16.07 -32.94
C LEU A 205 -5.44 -17.01 -32.30
N ALA A 206 -4.47 -16.49 -31.55
CA ALA A 206 -3.38 -17.27 -30.96
C ALA A 206 -3.63 -17.71 -29.49
N ALA A 207 -4.78 -17.36 -28.90
CA ALA A 207 -5.10 -17.66 -27.50
C ALA A 207 -5.84 -19.00 -27.30
N ALA A 208 -6.14 -19.74 -28.37
CA ALA A 208 -6.91 -20.99 -28.32
C ALA A 208 -6.07 -22.27 -28.41
N GLN A 209 -4.73 -22.20 -28.48
CA GLN A 209 -3.89 -23.40 -28.52
C GLN A 209 -2.72 -23.28 -27.53
N GLY A 210 -2.47 -24.39 -26.85
CA GLY A 210 -1.74 -24.47 -25.59
C GLY A 210 -0.28 -24.02 -25.62
N LEU A 211 0.22 -23.78 -24.41
CA LEU A 211 1.61 -23.57 -24.05
C LEU A 211 2.58 -24.49 -24.81
N ARG A 212 3.21 -23.98 -25.87
CA ARG A 212 4.50 -24.49 -26.38
C ARG A 212 5.42 -23.29 -26.53
N SER A 213 6.61 -23.38 -25.94
CA SER A 213 7.71 -22.46 -26.22
C SER A 213 7.97 -22.45 -27.74
N PRO A 214 8.23 -21.29 -28.37
CA PRO A 214 8.56 -21.25 -29.78
C PRO A 214 9.74 -22.19 -30.10
N PRO A 215 9.67 -23.04 -31.13
CA PRO A 215 10.79 -23.89 -31.51
C PRO A 215 11.94 -23.01 -32.00
N GLN A 216 13.10 -23.16 -31.38
CA GLN A 216 14.33 -22.53 -31.85
C GLN A 216 14.85 -23.32 -33.05
N ASN A 217 14.35 -23.02 -34.24
CA ASN A 217 14.88 -23.56 -35.48
C ASN A 217 16.24 -22.91 -35.75
N LYS A 218 17.32 -23.52 -35.24
CA LYS A 218 18.68 -23.23 -35.69
C LYS A 218 18.79 -23.77 -37.12
N ILE A 219 19.01 -22.92 -38.10
CA ILE A 219 19.31 -23.35 -39.47
C ILE A 219 20.75 -23.84 -39.46
N VAL A 220 20.92 -25.14 -39.74
CA VAL A 220 22.21 -25.83 -39.69
C VAL A 220 22.62 -26.15 -41.13
N ASN A 221 23.89 -25.89 -41.49
CA ASN A 221 24.43 -26.33 -42.78
C ASN A 221 24.52 -27.86 -42.85
N GLN A 222 24.74 -28.41 -44.04
CA GLN A 222 24.92 -29.87 -44.27
C GLN A 222 25.99 -30.51 -43.35
N ASN A 223 26.91 -29.70 -42.80
CA ASN A 223 27.99 -30.13 -41.91
C ASN A 223 27.64 -30.02 -40.40
N GLY A 224 26.38 -29.80 -40.03
CA GLY A 224 25.98 -29.77 -38.61
C GLY A 224 26.33 -28.48 -37.84
N GLN A 225 26.91 -27.48 -38.52
CA GLN A 225 27.28 -26.19 -37.90
C GLN A 225 26.18 -25.13 -38.09
N PRO A 226 25.83 -24.35 -37.05
CA PRO A 226 24.82 -23.30 -37.15
C PRO A 226 25.32 -22.19 -38.08
N VAL A 227 24.51 -21.87 -39.10
CA VAL A 227 24.82 -20.82 -40.07
C VAL A 227 24.61 -19.47 -39.40
N LYS A 228 25.66 -18.65 -39.30
CA LYS A 228 25.55 -17.27 -38.82
C LYS A 228 24.98 -16.42 -39.95
N SER A 229 23.67 -16.18 -39.96
CA SER A 229 23.07 -15.19 -40.86
C SER A 229 23.48 -13.79 -40.41
N LYS A 230 23.79 -12.89 -41.37
CA LYS A 230 24.12 -11.47 -41.10
C LYS A 230 23.00 -10.70 -40.37
N PHE A 231 21.82 -11.30 -40.21
CA PHE A 231 20.65 -10.75 -39.53
C PHE A 231 20.25 -11.47 -38.23
N ASP A 232 21.05 -12.42 -37.73
CA ASP A 232 20.76 -13.09 -36.45
C ASP A 232 21.10 -12.20 -35.26
N PHE A 233 20.14 -11.37 -34.84
CA PHE A 233 20.22 -10.52 -33.63
C PHE A 233 20.08 -11.30 -32.31
N SER A 234 20.04 -12.63 -32.33
CA SER A 234 19.80 -13.47 -31.14
C SER A 234 21.06 -13.79 -30.32
N VAL A 235 22.22 -13.26 -30.68
CA VAL A 235 23.45 -13.36 -29.88
C VAL A 235 23.94 -11.97 -29.51
N ILE A 236 23.08 -11.20 -28.83
CA ILE A 236 23.58 -10.19 -27.89
C ILE A 236 24.06 -10.99 -26.68
N SER A 237 25.26 -11.55 -26.80
CA SER A 237 25.99 -12.07 -25.65
C SER A 237 26.15 -10.90 -24.67
N PHE A 238 25.48 -10.99 -23.51
CA PHE A 238 25.85 -10.24 -22.32
C PHE A 238 27.11 -10.85 -21.69
N ASP A 239 28.03 -11.33 -22.53
CA ASP A 239 29.32 -11.79 -22.07
C ASP A 239 30.24 -10.57 -21.94
N ASN A 240 30.89 -10.54 -20.80
CA ASN A 240 31.72 -9.46 -20.35
C ASN A 240 33.08 -9.60 -21.05
N GLY A 241 33.14 -9.27 -22.35
CA GLY A 241 34.38 -9.31 -23.12
C GLY A 241 34.16 -9.21 -24.62
N LEU A 242 34.65 -8.11 -25.22
CA LEU A 242 35.06 -8.02 -26.62
C LEU A 242 34.00 -8.38 -27.69
N GLY A 243 33.03 -7.50 -27.90
CA GLY A 243 32.04 -7.68 -28.98
C GLY A 243 31.15 -6.47 -29.29
N GLY A 244 31.67 -5.25 -29.12
CA GLY A 244 30.88 -4.02 -29.31
C GLY A 244 31.76 -2.78 -29.38
N GLU A 245 32.67 -2.73 -30.34
CA GLU A 245 33.63 -1.63 -30.54
C GLU A 245 32.95 -0.28 -30.87
N ASP A 246 31.65 -0.25 -31.19
CA ASP A 246 30.97 0.97 -31.67
C ASP A 246 30.01 1.67 -30.69
N ARG A 247 29.85 1.19 -29.45
CA ARG A 247 29.20 2.01 -28.39
C ARG A 247 30.14 2.48 -27.29
N SER A 248 31.41 2.11 -27.37
CA SER A 248 32.45 2.45 -26.38
C SER A 248 33.24 3.71 -26.76
N ARG A 249 33.18 4.12 -28.04
CA ARG A 249 33.95 5.27 -28.57
C ARG A 249 33.35 6.64 -28.28
N THR A 250 32.23 6.74 -27.59
CA THR A 250 31.79 8.06 -27.16
C THR A 250 32.53 8.46 -25.89
N SER A 251 33.23 9.57 -26.02
CA SER A 251 33.98 10.38 -25.05
C SER A 251 33.16 10.86 -23.85
N ASP A 252 32.10 10.14 -23.54
CA ASP A 252 30.94 10.73 -22.93
C ASP A 252 31.03 10.49 -21.45
N LEU A 253 31.39 11.56 -20.73
CA LEU A 253 31.22 11.68 -19.30
C LEU A 253 29.72 11.89 -18.97
N HIS A 254 28.89 11.04 -19.59
CA HIS A 254 27.44 11.03 -19.55
C HIS A 254 26.93 9.70 -18.96
N GLY A 255 25.66 9.66 -18.57
CA GLY A 255 25.02 8.45 -18.04
C GLY A 255 25.04 8.32 -16.51
N ARG A 256 24.69 7.14 -15.99
CA ARG A 256 24.39 6.89 -14.57
C ARG A 256 25.31 5.85 -13.91
N ASP A 257 26.36 5.44 -14.60
CA ASP A 257 27.34 4.48 -14.11
C ASP A 257 28.55 5.19 -13.53
N TYR A 258 28.33 5.72 -12.32
CA TYR A 258 29.29 6.56 -11.61
C TYR A 258 30.65 5.91 -11.36
N LYS A 259 30.74 4.57 -11.26
CA LYS A 259 32.03 3.86 -11.12
C LYS A 259 32.86 3.95 -12.40
N ARG A 260 32.24 3.61 -13.54
CA ARG A 260 32.88 3.74 -14.87
C ARG A 260 33.21 5.19 -15.20
N LEU A 261 32.34 6.11 -14.81
CA LEU A 261 32.59 7.54 -15.01
C LEU A 261 33.76 8.04 -14.17
N LEU A 262 33.87 7.58 -12.92
CA LEU A 262 34.99 7.90 -12.06
C LEU A 262 36.31 7.39 -12.66
N GLU A 263 36.34 6.14 -13.11
CA GLU A 263 37.51 5.55 -13.78
C GLU A 263 37.90 6.35 -15.04
N LYS A 264 36.93 6.79 -15.84
CA LYS A 264 37.19 7.64 -17.02
C LYS A 264 37.79 8.99 -16.62
N VAL A 265 37.30 9.63 -15.56
CA VAL A 265 37.83 10.90 -15.05
C VAL A 265 39.24 10.72 -14.52
N GLU A 266 39.49 9.69 -13.71
CA GLU A 266 40.80 9.37 -13.16
C GLU A 266 41.81 9.09 -14.28
N LYS A 267 41.45 8.30 -15.30
CA LYS A 267 42.30 8.08 -16.49
C LYS A 267 42.57 9.35 -17.29
N ARG A 268 41.66 10.33 -17.32
CA ARG A 268 41.92 11.62 -17.98
C ARG A 268 42.91 12.47 -17.18
N GLN A 269 42.74 12.52 -15.86
CA GLN A 269 43.65 13.22 -14.95
C GLN A 269 45.06 12.62 -15.02
N GLU A 270 45.16 11.29 -14.95
CA GLU A 270 46.44 10.59 -15.05
C GLU A 270 47.16 10.88 -16.38
N LYS A 271 46.44 10.88 -17.51
CA LYS A 271 47.03 11.23 -18.81
C LYS A 271 47.57 12.66 -18.84
N VAL A 272 46.84 13.61 -18.26
CA VAL A 272 47.28 15.01 -18.16
C VAL A 272 48.51 15.12 -17.25
N GLU A 273 48.53 14.42 -16.12
CA GLU A 273 49.65 14.40 -15.17
C GLU A 273 50.91 13.76 -15.80
N GLN A 274 50.77 12.60 -16.45
CA GLN A 274 51.87 11.94 -17.17
C GLN A 274 52.47 12.85 -18.26
N LEU A 275 51.62 13.60 -18.98
CA LEU A 275 52.09 14.56 -19.98
C LEU A 275 52.72 15.80 -19.35
N LYS A 276 52.20 16.30 -18.21
CA LYS A 276 52.81 17.42 -17.49
C LYS A 276 54.21 17.10 -16.98
N VAL A 277 54.46 15.84 -16.59
CA VAL A 277 55.79 15.36 -16.15
C VAL A 277 56.78 15.30 -17.32
N LYS A 278 56.34 14.87 -18.50
CA LYS A 278 57.19 14.82 -19.71
C LYS A 278 57.39 16.21 -20.31
N ASP A 279 56.29 16.93 -20.56
CA ASP A 279 56.24 18.22 -21.22
C ASP A 279 55.16 19.13 -20.58
N PRO A 280 55.54 20.11 -19.75
CA PRO A 280 54.58 20.93 -19.01
C PRO A 280 53.66 21.75 -19.94
N VAL A 281 54.16 22.19 -21.09
CA VAL A 281 53.38 22.95 -22.09
C VAL A 281 52.35 22.07 -22.79
N ALA A 282 52.72 20.85 -23.17
CA ALA A 282 51.81 19.91 -23.82
C ALA A 282 50.70 19.47 -22.86
N GLY A 283 51.04 19.23 -21.59
CA GLY A 283 50.08 18.92 -20.53
C GLY A 283 49.04 20.02 -20.31
N ARG A 284 49.46 21.30 -20.26
CA ARG A 284 48.55 22.45 -20.13
C ARG A 284 47.60 22.58 -21.33
N LYS A 285 48.13 22.48 -22.56
CA LYS A 285 47.31 22.51 -23.79
C LYS A 285 46.27 21.39 -23.83
N LEU A 286 46.62 20.18 -23.35
CA LEU A 286 45.68 19.07 -23.29
C LEU A 286 44.57 19.30 -22.25
N GLU A 287 44.92 19.84 -21.09
CA GLU A 287 43.96 20.21 -20.06
C GLU A 287 42.98 21.29 -20.55
N GLU A 288 43.49 22.36 -21.16
CA GLU A 288 42.69 23.41 -21.79
C GLU A 288 41.75 22.82 -22.86
N LYS A 289 42.24 21.90 -23.69
CA LYS A 289 41.42 21.20 -24.69
C LYS A 289 40.25 20.46 -24.04
N PHE A 290 40.49 19.72 -22.95
CA PHE A 290 39.41 19.02 -22.24
C PHE A 290 38.42 19.98 -21.60
N GLN A 291 38.90 21.09 -21.02
CA GLN A 291 38.05 22.11 -20.44
C GLN A 291 37.16 22.78 -21.49
N TRP A 292 37.73 23.18 -22.64
CA TRP A 292 36.99 23.74 -23.76
C TRP A 292 35.97 22.77 -24.33
N GLN A 293 36.34 21.50 -24.52
CA GLN A 293 35.40 20.47 -24.96
C GLN A 293 34.24 20.30 -23.98
N ALA A 294 34.51 20.27 -22.67
CA ALA A 294 33.49 20.18 -21.65
C ALA A 294 32.57 21.41 -21.62
N MET A 295 33.13 22.62 -21.79
CA MET A 295 32.33 23.86 -21.89
C MET A 295 31.45 23.87 -23.13
N MET A 296 31.98 23.46 -24.29
CA MET A 296 31.21 23.36 -25.53
C MET A 296 30.09 22.33 -25.44
N SER A 297 30.35 21.15 -24.88
CA SER A 297 29.31 20.14 -24.63
C SER A 297 28.25 20.64 -23.65
N LYS A 298 28.64 21.33 -22.58
CA LYS A 298 27.69 21.96 -21.65
C LYS A 298 26.83 23.03 -22.34
N ALA A 299 27.43 23.86 -23.21
CA ALA A 299 26.72 24.86 -24.00
C ALA A 299 25.73 24.23 -25.01
N ARG A 300 26.09 23.07 -25.58
CA ARG A 300 25.17 22.24 -26.39
C ARG A 300 24.03 21.62 -25.58
N GLY A 301 24.06 21.72 -24.25
CA GLY A 301 23.06 21.16 -23.33
C GLY A 301 23.36 19.73 -22.85
N GLU A 302 24.55 19.20 -23.15
CA GLU A 302 24.97 17.89 -22.66
C GLU A 302 25.34 17.95 -21.17
N LYS A 303 24.88 16.96 -20.40
CA LYS A 303 25.10 16.90 -18.95
C LYS A 303 26.42 16.22 -18.61
N VAL A 304 27.52 16.88 -18.93
CA VAL A 304 28.89 16.41 -18.68
C VAL A 304 29.17 16.31 -17.16
N LYS A 305 29.70 15.18 -16.68
CA LYS A 305 29.94 14.89 -15.25
C LYS A 305 31.41 14.55 -15.00
N ASP A 306 32.18 15.60 -14.76
CA ASP A 306 33.64 15.49 -14.74
C ASP A 306 34.21 15.54 -13.32
N ASP A 307 33.39 15.91 -12.32
CA ASP A 307 33.84 16.11 -10.95
C ASP A 307 34.04 14.78 -10.18
N PRO A 308 35.27 14.39 -9.82
CA PRO A 308 35.54 13.09 -9.19
C PRO A 308 34.89 12.98 -7.80
N THR A 309 34.83 14.08 -7.05
CA THR A 309 34.26 14.11 -5.70
C THR A 309 32.74 13.84 -5.72
N LEU A 310 32.03 14.42 -6.69
CA LEU A 310 30.59 14.21 -6.88
C LEU A 310 30.31 12.81 -7.39
N LEU A 311 31.14 12.27 -8.29
CA LEU A 311 31.03 10.88 -8.77
C LEU A 311 31.23 9.87 -7.64
N LYS A 312 32.24 10.06 -6.78
CA LYS A 312 32.45 9.23 -5.57
C LYS A 312 31.22 9.29 -4.65
N LYS A 313 30.68 10.48 -4.37
CA LYS A 313 29.45 10.64 -3.56
C LYS A 313 28.24 9.98 -4.21
N ALA A 314 28.08 10.09 -5.53
CA ALA A 314 26.97 9.50 -6.27
C ALA A 314 27.05 7.97 -6.33
N ALA A 315 28.25 7.42 -6.49
CA ALA A 315 28.51 5.97 -6.40
C ALA A 315 28.12 5.43 -5.03
N LYS A 316 28.61 6.06 -3.93
CA LYS A 316 28.24 5.69 -2.55
C LYS A 316 26.72 5.77 -2.31
N ARG A 317 26.04 6.80 -2.82
CA ARG A 317 24.57 6.90 -2.74
C ARG A 317 23.88 5.74 -3.48
N LYS A 318 24.36 5.36 -4.66
CA LYS A 318 23.81 4.23 -5.44
C LYS A 318 23.97 2.92 -4.67
N GLU A 319 25.11 2.72 -4.00
CA GLU A 319 25.37 1.55 -3.15
C GLU A 319 24.47 1.51 -1.92
N LYS A 320 24.36 2.61 -1.16
CA LYS A 320 23.43 2.68 -0.02
C LYS A 320 21.98 2.37 -0.40
N VAL A 321 21.52 2.86 -1.55
CA VAL A 321 20.17 2.55 -2.06
C VAL A 321 20.03 1.07 -2.41
N LYS A 322 21.07 0.45 -3.00
CA LYS A 322 21.07 -1.00 -3.27
C LYS A 322 21.03 -1.80 -1.97
N GLU A 323 21.83 -1.43 -0.99
CA GLU A 323 21.85 -2.07 0.33
C GLU A 323 20.50 -1.98 1.03
N GLN A 324 19.87 -0.79 1.07
CA GLN A 324 18.54 -0.61 1.63
C GLN A 324 17.49 -1.48 0.92
N LYS A 325 17.59 -1.64 -0.40
CA LYS A 325 16.72 -2.53 -1.16
C LYS A 325 16.98 -4.00 -0.84
N GLY A 326 18.24 -4.39 -0.68
CA GLY A 326 18.66 -5.73 -0.25
C GLY A 326 18.06 -6.07 1.11
N ARG A 327 18.32 -5.23 2.13
CA ARG A 327 17.77 -5.38 3.49
C ARG A 327 16.24 -5.52 3.48
N LYS A 328 15.53 -4.65 2.75
CA LYS A 328 14.06 -4.74 2.63
C LYS A 328 13.57 -6.03 1.97
N TRP A 329 14.35 -6.61 1.07
CA TRP A 329 14.01 -7.91 0.47
C TRP A 329 14.25 -9.02 1.49
N ASP A 330 15.39 -9.00 2.18
CA ASP A 330 15.72 -10.00 3.18
C ASP A 330 14.69 -10.00 4.32
N ASP A 331 14.26 -8.83 4.78
CA ASP A 331 13.17 -8.70 5.77
C ASP A 331 11.85 -9.30 5.27
N ARG A 332 11.54 -9.14 3.97
CA ARG A 332 10.34 -9.76 3.38
C ARG A 332 10.45 -11.27 3.30
N LYS A 333 11.64 -11.81 2.99
CA LYS A 333 11.89 -13.26 2.98
C LYS A 333 11.72 -13.83 4.38
N LYS A 334 12.39 -13.24 5.38
CA LYS A 334 12.26 -13.62 6.79
C LYS A 334 10.82 -13.55 7.27
N ALA A 335 10.10 -12.46 7.01
CA ALA A 335 8.70 -12.34 7.40
C ALA A 335 7.80 -13.40 6.74
N THR A 336 8.13 -13.80 5.50
CA THR A 336 7.41 -14.87 4.79
C THR A 336 7.70 -16.23 5.41
N GLU A 337 8.96 -16.53 5.70
CA GLU A 337 9.40 -17.77 6.36
C GLU A 337 8.81 -17.89 7.76
N GLU A 338 8.84 -16.82 8.56
CA GLU A 338 8.21 -16.76 9.89
C GLU A 338 6.69 -16.99 9.81
N ALA A 339 6.02 -16.39 8.82
CA ALA A 339 4.58 -16.60 8.63
C ALA A 339 4.25 -18.05 8.23
N GLN A 340 5.09 -18.67 7.40
CA GLN A 340 4.97 -20.08 7.04
C GLN A 340 5.20 -20.99 8.26
N LYS A 341 6.29 -20.77 9.00
CA LYS A 341 6.61 -21.51 10.21
C LYS A 341 5.50 -21.40 11.25
N LYS A 342 5.04 -20.18 11.56
CA LYS A 342 3.93 -19.95 12.49
C LYS A 342 2.64 -20.67 12.07
N ARG A 343 2.38 -20.81 10.77
CA ARG A 343 1.22 -21.57 10.26
C ARG A 343 1.41 -23.07 10.45
N GLN A 344 2.62 -23.59 10.22
CA GLN A 344 2.97 -24.99 10.48
C GLN A 344 2.90 -25.30 11.97
N ASP A 345 3.53 -24.51 12.84
CA ASP A 345 3.49 -24.68 14.30
C ASP A 345 2.05 -24.70 14.84
N ARG A 346 1.18 -23.80 14.33
CA ARG A 346 -0.25 -23.80 14.68
C ARG A 346 -0.97 -25.08 14.25
N ARG A 347 -0.63 -25.60 13.07
CA ARG A 347 -1.21 -26.85 12.56
C ARG A 347 -0.75 -28.03 13.41
N GLU A 348 0.53 -28.11 13.73
CA GLU A 348 1.11 -29.14 14.58
C GLU A 348 0.51 -29.12 15.99
N ALA A 349 0.42 -27.94 16.61
CA ALA A 349 -0.22 -27.78 17.91
C ALA A 349 -1.70 -28.22 17.90
N ASN A 350 -2.45 -27.89 16.85
CA ASN A 350 -3.84 -28.33 16.71
C ASN A 350 -3.96 -29.85 16.50
N ILE A 351 -3.05 -30.45 15.73
CA ILE A 351 -2.98 -31.90 15.55
C ILE A 351 -2.63 -32.59 16.87
N GLY A 352 -1.64 -32.05 17.62
CA GLY A 352 -1.29 -32.52 18.96
C GLY A 352 -2.49 -32.51 19.90
N ARG A 353 -3.17 -31.36 20.03
CA ARG A 353 -4.40 -31.24 20.82
C ARG A 353 -5.48 -32.25 20.43
N ARG A 354 -5.66 -32.54 19.13
CA ARG A 354 -6.63 -33.55 18.66
C ARG A 354 -6.21 -34.97 19.06
N LYS A 355 -4.92 -35.30 18.97
CA LYS A 355 -4.37 -36.59 19.41
C LYS A 355 -4.57 -36.75 20.91
N ASP A 356 -4.23 -35.74 21.70
CA ASP A 356 -4.35 -35.78 23.16
C ASP A 356 -5.81 -35.85 23.62
N ALA A 357 -6.71 -35.06 23.02
CA ALA A 357 -8.14 -35.17 23.29
C ALA A 357 -8.70 -36.56 22.94
N THR A 358 -8.19 -37.22 21.89
CA THR A 358 -8.59 -38.59 21.54
C THR A 358 -8.10 -39.59 22.59
N LYS A 359 -6.85 -39.47 23.05
CA LYS A 359 -6.29 -40.28 24.14
C LYS A 359 -7.06 -40.08 25.45
N GLU A 360 -7.36 -38.83 25.80
CA GLU A 360 -8.13 -38.48 26.99
C GLU A 360 -9.56 -39.03 26.93
N LYS A 361 -10.24 -38.93 25.77
CA LYS A 361 -11.56 -39.56 25.57
C LYS A 361 -11.51 -41.08 25.75
N LYS A 362 -10.47 -41.75 25.23
CA LYS A 362 -10.27 -43.19 25.45
C LYS A 362 -10.03 -43.51 26.94
N ARG A 363 -9.18 -42.73 27.62
CA ARG A 363 -8.91 -42.86 29.06
C ARG A 363 -10.19 -42.70 29.89
N LYS A 364 -10.97 -41.64 29.66
CA LYS A 364 -12.26 -41.39 30.31
C LYS A 364 -13.26 -42.53 30.10
N LYS A 365 -13.32 -43.11 28.89
CA LYS A 365 -14.16 -44.29 28.62
C LYS A 365 -13.73 -45.54 29.40
N LEU A 366 -12.43 -45.77 29.58
CA LEU A 366 -11.92 -46.90 30.37
C LEU A 366 -12.21 -46.72 31.86
N ILE A 367 -12.02 -45.50 32.38
CA ILE A 367 -12.38 -45.13 33.77
C ILE A 367 -13.87 -45.39 34.01
N LYS A 368 -14.75 -44.91 33.11
CA LYS A 368 -16.20 -45.12 33.23
C LYS A 368 -16.60 -46.61 33.21
N LYS A 369 -15.79 -47.46 32.56
CA LYS A 369 -15.99 -48.92 32.52
C LYS A 369 -15.30 -49.66 33.69
N GLY A 370 -14.70 -48.95 34.65
CA GLY A 370 -13.97 -49.55 35.79
C GLY A 370 -12.66 -50.23 35.43
N ARG A 371 -12.17 -50.08 34.19
CA ARG A 371 -10.93 -50.73 33.70
C ARG A 371 -9.66 -49.93 33.99
N LEU A 372 -9.81 -48.73 34.52
CA LEU A 372 -8.72 -47.84 34.89
C LEU A 372 -9.15 -47.05 36.13
N VAL A 373 -8.41 -47.19 37.24
CA VAL A 373 -8.68 -46.45 38.48
C VAL A 373 -7.94 -45.11 38.42
N PRO A 374 -8.61 -43.95 38.45
CA PRO A 374 -7.93 -42.67 38.49
C PRO A 374 -7.15 -42.52 39.80
N GLY A 375 -5.84 -42.31 39.73
CA GLY A 375 -5.01 -41.95 40.89
C GLY A 375 -4.16 -43.08 41.49
N PHE A 376 -4.17 -44.28 40.91
CA PHE A 376 -3.20 -45.35 41.18
C PHE A 376 -2.34 -45.65 39.95
#